data_AF-A0A7X7IK51-F1
#
_entry.id   AF-A0A7X7IK51-F1
#
_cell.length_a   1.000
_cell.length_b   1.000
_cell.length_c   1.000
_cell.angle_alpha   90.00
_cell.angle_beta   90.00
_cell.angle_gamma   90.00
#
_symmetry.space_group_name_H-M   'P 1'
#
loop_
_entity.id
_entity.type
_entity.pdbx_description
1 polymer ?
#
loop_
_entity_poly.entity_id
_entity_poly.type
_entity_poly.pdbx_seq_one_letter_code
_entity_poly.pdbx_strand_id
1 'polypeptide(L)' 'METRKCKHKNIHTERTTLTLSSSPGPVILYDVPVQVCDDCGEKFISPKSAHEIIEKADLAANEEF' A
#
# COMPACT_ATOMS: atom_id res chain seq x y z
N MET A 1 -4.65 -15.39 -5.98
CA MET A 1 -5.16 -14.80 -4.72
C MET A 1 -6.63 -14.48 -4.93
N GLU A 2 -7.49 -14.70 -3.93
CA GLU A 2 -8.93 -14.40 -4.01
C GLU A 2 -9.23 -13.17 -3.16
N THR A 3 -10.02 -12.24 -3.67
CA THR A 3 -10.31 -10.97 -3.00
C THR A 3 -11.33 -11.15 -1.87
N ARG A 4 -11.20 -10.41 -0.77
CA ARG A 4 -12.12 -10.57 0.37
C ARG A 4 -13.48 -9.91 0.11
N LYS A 5 -13.53 -8.87 -0.73
CA LYS A 5 -14.79 -8.17 -1.06
C LYS A 5 -15.64 -8.89 -2.09
N CYS A 6 -15.06 -9.34 -3.22
CA CYS A 6 -15.85 -9.88 -4.34
C CYS A 6 -15.56 -11.35 -4.68
N LYS A 7 -14.52 -11.95 -4.08
CA LYS A 7 -14.13 -13.35 -4.29
C LYS A 7 -13.71 -13.70 -5.73
N HIS A 8 -13.52 -12.69 -6.58
CA HIS A 8 -12.91 -12.89 -7.89
C HIS A 8 -11.40 -12.93 -7.80
N LYS A 9 -10.77 -13.43 -8.86
CA LYS A 9 -9.32 -13.70 -8.94
C LYS A 9 -8.62 -12.88 -10.02
N ASN A 10 -9.34 -11.95 -10.68
CA ASN A 10 -8.74 -11.09 -11.69
C ASN A 10 -8.07 -9.90 -11.00
N ILE A 11 -6.74 -9.98 -10.90
CA ILE A 11 -5.90 -9.04 -10.16
C ILE A 11 -4.74 -8.65 -11.06
N HIS A 12 -4.54 -7.34 -11.24
CA HIS A 12 -3.39 -6.79 -11.94
C HIS A 12 -2.53 -5.95 -10.99
N THR A 13 -1.34 -5.56 -11.45
CA THR A 13 -0.44 -4.67 -10.69
C THR A 13 -0.54 -3.25 -11.23
N GLU A 14 -0.75 -2.29 -10.33
CA GLU A 14 -0.80 -0.85 -10.60
C GLU A 14 0.18 -0.13 -9.66
N ARG A 15 0.45 1.16 -9.91
CA ARG A 15 1.18 2.03 -8.99
C ARG A 15 0.28 3.14 -8.48
N THR A 16 0.32 3.39 -7.18
CA THR A 16 -0.53 4.40 -6.52
C THR A 16 0.27 5.24 -5.52
N THR A 17 -0.33 6.34 -5.07
CA THR A 17 0.12 7.05 -3.87
C THR A 17 -0.60 6.48 -2.65
N LEU A 18 0.12 6.30 -1.55
CA LEU A 18 -0.43 5.93 -0.25
C LEU A 18 -0.23 7.08 0.74
N THR A 19 -1.29 7.42 1.46
CA THR A 19 -1.22 8.34 2.60
C THR A 19 -1.37 7.51 3.87
N LEU A 20 -0.33 7.47 4.68
CA LEU A 20 -0.33 6.86 5.99
C LEU A 20 -0.60 7.95 7.02
N SER A 21 -1.74 7.87 7.69
CA SER A 21 -2.09 8.81 8.75
C SER A 21 -1.29 8.49 10.01
N SER A 22 -0.25 9.28 10.29
CA SER A 22 0.52 9.27 11.53
C SER A 22 0.32 10.58 12.29
N SER A 23 0.54 10.56 13.60
CA SER A 23 0.64 11.76 14.44
C SER A 23 2.13 12.01 14.69
N PRO A 24 2.67 13.22 14.46
CA PRO A 24 1.98 14.51 14.30
C PRO A 24 1.56 14.90 12.87
N GLY A 25 1.94 14.13 11.83
CA GLY A 25 1.58 14.43 10.45
C GLY A 25 1.58 13.19 9.55
N PRO A 26 0.89 13.23 8.39
CA PRO A 26 0.80 12.08 7.50
C PRO A 26 2.11 11.84 6.74
N VAL A 27 2.46 10.57 6.55
CA VAL A 27 3.51 10.15 5.62
C VAL A 27 2.88 9.85 4.26
N ILE A 28 3.39 10.50 3.20
CA ILE A 28 2.93 10.28 1.83
C ILE A 28 3.99 9.48 1.08
N LEU A 29 3.62 8.29 0.62
CA LEU A 29 4.47 7.40 -0.17
C LEU A 29 4.00 7.38 -1.61
N TYR A 30 4.85 7.83 -2.52
CA TYR A 30 4.58 7.86 -3.97
C TYR A 30 5.00 6.54 -4.63
N ASP A 31 4.43 6.27 -5.81
CA ASP A 31 4.87 5.21 -6.73
C ASP A 31 4.86 3.80 -6.12
N VAL A 32 3.90 3.52 -5.23
CA VAL A 32 3.82 2.25 -4.51
C VAL A 32 3.13 1.18 -5.37
N PRO A 33 3.77 0.02 -5.61
CA PRO A 33 3.15 -1.08 -6.33
C PRO A 33 2.04 -1.72 -5.49
N VAL A 34 0.85 -1.83 -6.08
CA VAL A 34 -0.32 -2.46 -5.49
C VAL A 34 -0.93 -3.46 -6.45
N GLN A 35 -1.50 -4.52 -5.90
CA GLN A 35 -2.34 -5.44 -6.63
C GLN A 35 -3.79 -4.97 -6.54
N VAL A 36 -4.45 -4.76 -7.67
CA VAL A 36 -5.81 -4.24 -7.75
C VAL A 36 -6.72 -5.29 -8.37
N CYS A 37 -7.88 -5.49 -7.77
CA CYS A 37 -8.94 -6.30 -8.38
C CYS A 37 -9.67 -5.51 -9.45
N ASP A 38 -9.76 -6.07 -10.66
CA ASP A 38 -10.49 -5.45 -11.77
C ASP A 38 -12.00 -5.36 -11.52
N ASP A 39 -12.56 -6.31 -10.75
CA ASP A 39 -14.00 -6.42 -10.56
C ASP A 39 -14.54 -5.50 -9.46
N CYS A 40 -13.78 -5.28 -8.39
CA CYS A 40 -14.26 -4.53 -7.21
C CYS A 40 -13.33 -3.41 -6.73
N GLY A 41 -12.16 -3.25 -7.35
CA GLY A 41 -11.18 -2.23 -7.01
C GLY A 41 -10.47 -2.44 -5.66
N GLU A 42 -10.60 -3.61 -5.03
CA GLU A 42 -9.87 -3.92 -3.79
C GLU A 42 -8.36 -3.89 -4.08
N LYS A 43 -7.61 -3.11 -3.28
CA LYS A 43 -6.17 -2.93 -3.40
C LYS A 43 -5.43 -3.68 -2.31
N PHE A 44 -4.39 -4.42 -2.69
CA PHE A 44 -3.57 -5.21 -1.81
C PHE A 44 -2.11 -4.84 -1.98
N ILE A 45 -1.36 -4.85 -0.89
CA ILE A 45 0.09 -4.67 -0.89
C ILE A 45 0.71 -6.02 -0.58
N SER A 46 1.73 -6.40 -1.34
CA SER A 46 2.44 -7.65 -1.07
C SER A 46 3.12 -7.60 0.31
N PRO A 47 3.32 -8.72 1.02
CA PRO A 47 4.02 -8.72 2.31
C PRO A 47 5.40 -8.06 2.24
N LYS A 48 6.12 -8.28 1.14
CA LYS A 48 7.42 -7.63 0.88
C LYS A 48 7.28 -6.10 0.82
N SER A 49 6.36 -5.62 -0.03
CA SER A 49 6.12 -4.18 -0.19
C SER A 49 5.60 -3.54 1.10
N ALA A 50 4.78 -4.26 1.88
CA ALA A 50 4.28 -3.77 3.16
C ALA A 50 5.42 -3.57 4.18
N HIS A 51 6.38 -4.49 4.22
CA HIS A 51 7.56 -4.35 5.08
C HIS A 51 8.39 -3.11 4.70
N GLU A 52 8.71 -2.94 3.41
CA GLU A 52 9.44 -1.77 2.91
C GLU A 52 8.70 -0.44 3.17
N ILE A 53 7.37 -0.45 3.08
CA ILE A 53 6.52 0.72 3.37
C ILE A 53 6.57 1.10 4.85
N ILE A 54 6.48 0.10 5.74
CA ILE A 54 6.51 0.34 7.19
C ILE A 54 7.88 0.88 7.60
N GLU A 55 8.97 0.29 7.11
CA GLU A 55 10.34 0.76 7.39
C GLU A 55 10.55 2.21 6.93
N LYS A 56 10.15 2.55 5.70
CA LYS A 56 10.23 3.92 5.19
C LYS A 56 9.36 4.90 5.96
N ALA A 57 8.17 4.47 6.37
CA ALA A 57 7.26 5.31 7.15
C ALA A 57 7.81 5.59 8.55
N ASP A 58 8.46 4.60 9.18
CA ASP A 58 9.08 4.74 10.49
C ASP A 58 10.29 5.70 10.43
N LEU A 59 11.17 5.55 9.43
CA LEU A 59 12.28 6.49 9.20
C LEU A 59 11.77 7.92 8.97
N ALA A 60 10.71 8.09 8.16
CA ALA A 60 10.13 9.40 7.89
C ALA A 60 9.42 10.01 9.10
N ALA A 61 8.82 9.20 9.97
CA ALA A 61 8.11 9.65 11.16
C ALA A 61 9.06 10.03 12.31
N ASN A 62 10.24 9.39 12.38
CA ASN A 62 11.23 9.58 13.44
C ASN A 62 12.36 10.58 13.09
N GLU A 63 12.25 11.29 11.96
CA GLU A 63 13.21 12.32 11.51
C GLU A 63 14.69 11.86 11.48
N GLU A 64 14.98 10.58 11.20
CA GLU A 64 16.35 10.10 10.97
C GLU A 64 16.82 10.38 9.53
N PHE A 65 16.92 11.67 9.18
CA PHE A 65 17.55 12.15 7.94
C PHE A 65 18.98 12.64 8.16
#